data_AF-A0A2G6P7A0-F1
#
_entry.id   AF-A0A2G6P7A0-F1
#
_cell.length_a   1.000
_cell.length_b   1.000
_cell.length_c   1.000
_cell.angle_alpha   90.00
_cell.angle_beta   90.00
_cell.angle_gamma   90.00
#
_symmetry.space_group_name_H-M   'P 1'
#
loop_
_entity.id
_entity.type
_entity.pdbx_description
1 polymer ?
#
loop_
_entity_poly.entity_id
_entity_poly.type
_entity_poly.pdbx_seq_one_letter_code
_entity_poly.pdbx_strand_id
1 'polypeptide(L)'
;MAGKYALNSIVSGSLIASLEKMKMPYSFVIIVFIMFRFFPTLVEDFTNLKKAMRARNIYHGYQDFLIRPFQIIKNVITPLLYMSSRLADDLTVAGLVKGVDSRGRKKRYKEPSLKMFDYLVYAYLFAVIVFL
;
A
#
# COMPACT_ATOMS: atom_id res chain seq x y z
N MET A 1 2.68 14.01 -15.20
CA MET A 1 2.31 12.58 -15.35
C MET A 1 3.45 11.63 -14.99
N ALA A 2 4.68 11.82 -15.49
CA ALA A 2 5.83 10.95 -15.19
C ALA A 2 6.14 10.75 -13.69
N GLY A 3 6.06 11.81 -12.87
CA GLY A 3 6.32 11.72 -11.42
C GLY A 3 5.33 10.83 -10.64
N LYS A 4 4.07 10.72 -11.09
CA LYS A 4 3.05 9.90 -10.43
C LYS A 4 3.27 8.40 -10.68
N TYR A 5 3.73 8.05 -11.87
CA TYR A 5 4.13 6.68 -12.23
C TYR A 5 5.47 6.29 -11.61
N ALA A 6 6.43 7.22 -11.53
CA ALA A 6 7.71 7.02 -10.87
C ALA A 6 7.56 6.79 -9.35
N LEU A 7 6.72 7.58 -8.67
CA LEU A 7 6.44 7.36 -7.24
C LEU A 7 5.76 6.00 -6.99
N ASN A 8 4.79 5.59 -7.80
CA ASN A 8 4.15 4.27 -7.65
C ASN A 8 5.11 3.08 -7.91
N SER A 9 6.08 3.23 -8.81
CA SER A 9 7.02 2.17 -9.19
C SER A 9 8.28 2.12 -8.31
N ILE A 10 8.77 3.26 -7.83
CA ILE A 10 9.98 3.36 -6.98
C ILE A 10 9.63 3.03 -5.52
N VAL A 11 8.48 3.51 -5.01
CA VAL A 11 8.09 3.32 -3.59
C VAL A 11 7.75 1.86 -3.26
N SER A 12 7.32 1.05 -4.23
CA SER A 12 6.87 -0.32 -3.95
C SER A 12 8.00 -1.37 -4.01
N GLY A 13 9.03 -1.14 -4.83
CA GLY A 13 10.09 -2.14 -5.04
C GLY A 13 11.29 -2.00 -4.12
N SER A 14 11.85 -0.80 -4.02
CA SER A 14 13.13 -0.54 -3.32
C SER A 14 12.92 -0.29 -1.82
N LEU A 15 11.83 0.37 -1.44
CA LEU A 15 11.49 0.67 -0.03
C LEU A 15 11.21 -0.60 0.77
N ILE A 16 10.46 -1.54 0.21
CA ILE A 16 10.24 -2.86 0.82
C ILE A 16 11.51 -3.71 0.84
N ALA A 17 12.37 -3.61 -0.20
CA ALA A 17 13.65 -4.30 -0.21
C ALA A 17 14.59 -3.82 0.91
N SER A 18 14.55 -2.52 1.23
CA SER A 18 15.27 -1.91 2.36
C SER A 18 14.66 -2.27 3.72
N LEU A 19 13.32 -2.26 3.86
CA LEU A 19 12.62 -2.70 5.08
C LEU A 19 12.93 -4.17 5.43
N GLU A 20 13.05 -5.04 4.43
CA GLU A 20 13.42 -6.44 4.65
C GLU A 20 14.90 -6.63 5.02
N LYS A 21 15.79 -5.70 4.64
CA LYS A 21 17.20 -5.70 5.07
C LYS A 21 17.36 -5.31 6.55
N MET A 22 16.35 -4.67 7.14
CA MET A 22 16.39 -4.20 8.52
C MET A 22 16.13 -5.30 9.59
N LYS A 23 16.33 -6.58 9.25
CA LYS A 23 16.12 -7.75 10.14
C LYS A 23 14.71 -7.82 10.78
N MET A 24 13.69 -7.25 10.16
CA MET A 24 12.31 -7.41 10.62
C MET A 24 11.74 -8.80 10.27
N PRO A 25 10.82 -9.35 11.09
CA PRO A 25 10.19 -10.64 10.81
C PRO A 25 9.46 -10.61 9.46
N TYR A 26 9.71 -11.62 8.64
CA TYR A 26 9.24 -11.73 7.25
C TYR A 26 7.73 -11.52 7.08
N SER A 27 6.92 -11.97 8.05
CA SER A 27 5.46 -11.77 8.04
C SER A 27 5.06 -10.29 8.08
N PHE A 28 5.78 -9.47 8.86
CA PHE A 28 5.50 -8.05 8.96
C PHE A 28 5.85 -7.32 7.66
N VAL A 29 6.98 -7.67 7.04
CA VAL A 29 7.41 -7.10 5.77
C VAL A 29 6.40 -7.36 4.65
N ILE A 30 5.86 -8.59 4.58
CA ILE A 30 4.82 -8.94 3.60
C ILE A 30 3.56 -8.10 3.82
N ILE A 31 3.11 -7.94 5.07
CA ILE A 31 1.90 -7.16 5.37
C ILE A 31 2.10 -5.71 4.92
N VAL A 32 3.23 -5.11 5.27
CA VAL A 32 3.56 -3.73 4.87
C VAL A 32 3.64 -3.61 3.34
N PHE A 33 4.27 -4.57 2.65
CA PHE A 33 4.32 -4.61 1.18
C PHE A 33 2.93 -4.65 0.54
N ILE A 34 2.07 -5.53 1.04
CA ILE A 34 0.67 -5.64 0.60
C ILE A 34 -0.01 -4.30 0.84
N MET A 35 0.09 -3.69 2.02
CA MET A 35 -0.52 -2.39 2.29
C MET A 35 -0.07 -1.32 1.29
N PHE A 36 1.23 -1.17 1.02
CA PHE A 36 1.71 -0.20 0.04
C PHE A 36 1.27 -0.49 -1.40
N ARG A 37 1.10 -1.76 -1.76
CA ARG A 37 0.62 -2.16 -3.10
C ARG A 37 -0.88 -1.97 -3.26
N PHE A 38 -1.67 -2.22 -2.21
CA PHE A 38 -3.13 -2.16 -2.24
C PHE A 38 -3.68 -0.77 -1.89
N PHE A 39 -2.93 0.06 -1.16
CA PHE A 39 -3.29 1.45 -0.88
C PHE A 39 -3.64 2.28 -2.12
N PRO A 40 -2.84 2.27 -3.22
CA PRO A 40 -3.20 3.01 -4.42
C PRO A 40 -4.52 2.50 -5.05
N THR A 41 -4.76 1.19 -5.01
CA THR A 41 -6.02 0.59 -5.48
C THR A 41 -7.21 1.01 -4.61
N LEU A 42 -7.05 1.02 -3.28
CA LEU A 42 -8.09 1.48 -2.36
C LEU A 42 -8.50 2.94 -2.60
N VAL A 43 -7.54 3.81 -2.92
CA VAL A 43 -7.83 5.21 -3.27
C VAL A 43 -8.66 5.27 -4.56
N GLU A 44 -8.31 4.47 -5.55
CA GLU A 44 -9.04 4.40 -6.82
C GLU A 44 -10.47 3.89 -6.61
N ASP A 45 -10.66 2.81 -5.85
CA ASP A 45 -11.96 2.27 -5.47
C ASP A 45 -12.81 3.28 -4.71
N PHE A 46 -12.21 4.04 -3.79
CA PHE A 46 -12.91 5.11 -3.07
C PHE A 46 -13.39 6.21 -4.02
N THR A 47 -12.56 6.62 -4.98
CA THR A 47 -12.97 7.63 -5.98
C THR A 47 -14.09 7.12 -6.89
N ASN A 48 -14.05 5.84 -7.27
CA ASN A 48 -15.08 5.21 -8.08
C ASN A 48 -16.39 5.04 -7.30
N LEU A 49 -16.32 4.65 -6.02
CA LEU A 49 -17.45 4.61 -5.11
C LEU A 49 -18.12 5.99 -5.01
N LYS A 50 -17.33 7.05 -4.81
CA LYS A 50 -17.85 8.43 -4.77
C LYS A 50 -18.54 8.83 -6.06
N LYS A 51 -17.99 8.46 -7.23
CA LYS A 51 -18.64 8.71 -8.54
C LYS A 51 -19.94 7.93 -8.69
N ALA A 52 -19.98 6.67 -8.27
CA ALA A 52 -21.18 5.83 -8.33
C ALA A 52 -22.30 6.35 -7.41
N MET A 53 -21.96 6.83 -6.21
CA MET A 53 -22.94 7.48 -5.33
C MET A 53 -23.51 8.77 -5.92
N ARG A 54 -22.67 9.55 -6.63
CA ARG A 54 -23.11 10.74 -7.36
C ARG A 54 -24.06 10.38 -8.50
N ALA A 55 -23.79 9.30 -9.23
CA ALA A 55 -24.64 8.81 -10.31
C ALA A 55 -26.01 8.30 -9.82
N ARG A 56 -26.10 7.82 -8.58
CA ARG A 56 -27.36 7.39 -7.95
C ARG A 56 -28.18 8.54 -7.33
N ASN A 57 -27.79 9.81 -7.51
CA ASN A 57 -28.42 10.98 -6.87
C ASN A 57 -28.50 10.90 -5.33
N ILE A 58 -27.66 10.08 -4.69
CA ILE A 58 -27.58 9.99 -3.22
C ILE A 58 -26.68 11.13 -2.68
N TYR A 59 -25.98 11.84 -3.57
CA TYR A 59 -24.96 12.83 -3.24
C TYR A 59 -24.89 13.95 -4.29
N HIS A 60 -25.56 15.08 -4.05
CA HIS A 60 -25.47 16.26 -4.92
C HIS A 60 -24.30 17.20 -4.57
N GLY A 61 -23.59 16.95 -3.47
CA GLY A 61 -22.36 17.68 -3.14
C GLY A 61 -22.18 17.85 -1.63
N TYR A 62 -21.47 18.91 -1.23
CA TYR A 62 -21.29 19.28 0.18
C TYR A 62 -22.62 19.59 0.89
N GLN A 63 -23.66 19.98 0.15
CA GLN A 63 -24.98 20.33 0.70
C GLN A 63 -25.65 19.15 1.42
N ASP A 64 -25.70 17.96 0.80
CA ASP A 64 -26.26 16.76 1.47
C ASP A 64 -25.41 16.30 2.66
N PHE A 65 -24.09 16.53 2.60
CA PHE A 65 -23.18 16.23 3.70
C PHE A 65 -23.44 17.11 4.93
N LEU A 66 -23.81 18.38 4.73
CA LEU A 66 -24.19 19.30 5.79
C LEU A 66 -25.56 18.95 6.40
N ILE A 67 -26.51 18.47 5.59
CA ILE A 67 -27.88 18.18 6.03
C ILE A 67 -27.97 16.81 6.72
N ARG A 68 -27.25 15.79 6.21
CA ARG A 68 -27.32 14.40 6.73
C ARG A 68 -25.96 13.67 6.72
N PRO A 69 -24.96 14.14 7.48
CA PRO A 69 -23.62 13.56 7.50
C PRO A 69 -23.61 12.07 7.89
N PHE A 70 -24.46 11.67 8.84
CA PHE A 70 -24.49 10.31 9.37
C PHE A 70 -24.97 9.25 8.35
N GLN A 71 -25.99 9.59 7.55
CA GLN A 71 -26.53 8.67 6.53
C GLN A 71 -25.51 8.44 5.41
N ILE A 72 -24.81 9.49 5.02
CA ILE A 72 -23.73 9.45 4.06
C ILE A 72 -22.58 8.55 4.54
N ILE A 73 -22.12 8.77 5.77
CA ILE A 73 -21.00 8.01 6.33
C ILE A 73 -21.36 6.52 6.36
N LYS A 74 -22.58 6.19 6.80
CA LYS A 74 -23.10 4.81 6.77
C LYS A 74 -23.07 4.22 5.36
N ASN A 75 -23.56 4.97 4.36
CA ASN A 75 -23.64 4.51 2.98
C ASN A 75 -22.27 4.30 2.32
N VAL A 76 -21.23 5.00 2.78
CA VAL A 76 -19.85 4.80 2.31
C VAL A 76 -19.16 3.67 3.06
N ILE A 77 -19.31 3.61 4.39
CA ILE A 77 -18.59 2.66 5.24
C ILE A 77 -19.05 1.21 4.99
N THR A 78 -20.35 0.97 4.84
CA THR A 78 -20.88 -0.39 4.62
C THR A 78 -20.26 -1.09 3.40
N PRO A 79 -20.28 -0.52 2.18
CA PRO A 79 -19.64 -1.15 1.02
C PRO A 79 -18.12 -1.21 1.15
N LEU A 80 -17.49 -0.21 1.79
CA LEU A 80 -16.03 -0.20 1.96
C LEU A 80 -15.54 -1.34 2.86
N LEU A 81 -16.25 -1.58 3.96
CA LEU A 81 -15.98 -2.71 4.86
C LEU A 81 -16.20 -4.04 4.17
N TYR A 82 -17.28 -4.17 3.40
CA TYR A 82 -17.55 -5.38 2.62
C TYR A 82 -16.42 -5.68 1.62
N MET A 83 -15.98 -4.68 0.85
CA MET A 83 -14.89 -4.83 -0.11
C MET A 83 -13.56 -5.16 0.57
N SER A 84 -13.28 -4.53 1.71
CA SER A 84 -12.05 -4.78 2.47
C SER A 84 -12.02 -6.18 3.08
N SER A 85 -13.15 -6.66 3.61
CA SER A 85 -13.28 -8.03 4.14
C SER A 85 -13.05 -9.06 3.04
N ARG A 86 -13.73 -8.90 1.91
CA ARG A 86 -13.59 -9.82 0.77
C ARG A 86 -12.15 -9.85 0.24
N LEU A 87 -11.51 -8.68 0.15
CA LEU A 87 -10.11 -8.58 -0.28
C LEU A 87 -9.15 -9.26 0.71
N ALA A 88 -9.42 -9.17 2.02
CA ALA A 88 -8.65 -9.88 3.03
C ALA A 88 -8.80 -11.41 2.91
N ASP A 89 -10.00 -11.90 2.64
CA ASP A 89 -10.26 -13.32 2.41
C ASP A 89 -9.52 -13.82 1.15
N ASP A 90 -9.64 -13.07 0.04
CA ASP A 90 -8.95 -13.40 -1.22
C ASP A 90 -7.41 -13.42 -1.03
N LEU A 91 -6.86 -12.47 -0.27
CA LEU A 91 -5.44 -12.44 0.08
C LEU A 91 -5.02 -13.61 0.95
N THR A 92 -5.88 -14.01 1.89
CA THR A 92 -5.62 -15.12 2.80
C THR A 92 -5.59 -16.44 2.01
N VAL A 93 -6.58 -16.67 1.16
CA VAL A 93 -6.61 -17.83 0.25
C VAL A 93 -5.40 -17.84 -0.67
N ALA A 94 -5.07 -16.71 -1.29
CA ALA A 94 -3.88 -16.59 -2.14
C ALA A 94 -2.57 -16.85 -1.38
N GLY A 95 -2.49 -16.41 -0.12
CA GLY A 95 -1.35 -16.65 0.76
C GLY A 95 -1.19 -18.12 1.14
N LEU A 96 -2.31 -18.80 1.44
CA LEU A 96 -2.35 -20.23 1.72
C LEU A 96 -1.92 -21.04 0.50
N VAL A 97 -2.47 -20.75 -0.68
CA VAL A 97 -2.10 -21.43 -1.95
C VAL A 97 -0.63 -21.19 -2.31
N LYS A 98 -0.10 -19.99 -2.06
CA LYS A 98 1.33 -19.67 -2.28
C LYS A 98 2.26 -20.23 -1.19
N GLY A 99 1.72 -20.91 -0.16
CA GLY A 99 2.52 -21.49 0.91
C GLY A 99 3.24 -20.44 1.76
N VAL A 100 2.60 -19.31 2.06
CA VAL A 100 3.15 -18.29 2.97
C VAL A 100 3.45 -18.88 4.36
N ASP A 101 2.74 -19.93 4.78
CA ASP A 101 2.98 -20.64 6.05
C ASP A 101 3.98 -21.82 5.94
N SER A 102 4.56 -22.06 4.77
CA SER A 102 5.51 -23.17 4.60
C SER A 102 6.77 -22.96 5.46
N ARG A 103 7.07 -23.94 6.34
CA ARG A 103 8.23 -23.96 7.26
C ARG A 103 9.58 -24.21 6.57
N GLY A 104 9.63 -24.21 5.24
CA GLY A 104 10.86 -24.39 4.45
C GLY A 104 11.67 -23.10 4.35
N ARG A 105 13.00 -23.20 4.15
CA ARG A 105 13.86 -22.03 3.90
C ARG A 105 13.36 -21.28 2.65
N LYS A 106 12.72 -20.14 2.86
CA LYS A 106 12.23 -19.27 1.79
C LYS A 106 13.44 -18.67 1.07
N LYS A 107 13.72 -19.13 -0.16
CA LYS A 107 14.67 -18.46 -1.06
C LYS A 107 13.95 -17.31 -1.77
N ARG A 108 14.60 -16.15 -1.78
CA ARG A 108 14.01 -14.89 -2.19
C ARG A 108 14.20 -14.66 -3.70
N TYR A 109 13.15 -14.20 -4.38
CA TYR A 109 13.16 -13.94 -5.83
C TYR A 109 13.92 -12.65 -6.21
N LYS A 110 14.13 -11.74 -5.25
CA LYS A 110 14.89 -10.50 -5.43
C LYS A 110 15.85 -10.33 -4.27
N GLU A 111 17.11 -10.68 -4.51
CA GLU A 111 18.20 -10.23 -3.66
C GLU A 111 18.42 -8.74 -3.95
N PRO A 112 18.34 -7.86 -2.94
CA PRO A 112 18.69 -6.46 -3.14
C PRO A 112 20.22 -6.38 -3.20
N SER A 113 20.80 -6.49 -4.39
CA SER A 113 22.20 -6.12 -4.59
C SER A 113 22.31 -4.62 -4.31
N LEU A 114 23.11 -4.27 -3.29
CA LEU A 114 23.52 -2.88 -3.08
C LEU A 114 24.27 -2.46 -4.34
N LYS A 115 23.72 -1.51 -5.10
CA LYS A 115 24.45 -0.90 -6.21
C LYS A 115 25.49 0.04 -5.62
N MET A 116 26.63 0.22 -6.30
CA MET A 116 27.69 1.17 -5.90
C MET A 116 27.19 2.58 -5.54
N PHE A 117 26.05 2.98 -6.12
CA PHE A 117 25.39 4.25 -5.82
C PHE A 117 24.93 4.41 -4.36
N ASP A 118 24.54 3.31 -3.68
CA ASP A 118 24.21 3.36 -2.25
C ASP A 118 25.42 3.75 -1.40
N TYR A 119 26.62 3.31 -1.79
CA TYR A 119 27.86 3.63 -1.06
C TYR A 119 28.24 5.11 -1.19
N LEU A 120 28.02 5.71 -2.36
CA LEU A 120 28.22 7.14 -2.57
C LEU A 120 27.25 8.01 -1.76
N VAL A 121 25.99 7.60 -1.66
CA VAL A 121 24.98 8.32 -0.87
C VAL A 121 25.26 8.21 0.63
N TYR A 122 25.69 7.03 1.12
CA TYR A 122 26.12 6.87 2.51
C TYR A 122 27.38 7.68 2.82
N ALA A 123 28.36 7.72 1.91
CA ALA A 123 29.56 8.54 2.08
C ALA A 123 29.23 10.04 2.13
N TYR A 124 28.29 10.51 1.29
CA TYR A 124 27.84 11.90 1.31
C TYR A 124 27.11 12.27 2.61
N LEU A 125 26.18 11.43 3.08
CA LEU A 125 25.50 11.66 4.36
C LEU A 125 26.47 11.66 5.55
N PHE A 126 27.45 10.75 5.55
CA PHE A 126 28.46 10.69 6.60
C PHE A 126 29.35 11.95 6.59
N ALA A 127 29.77 12.42 5.40
CA ALA A 127 30.53 13.65 5.25
C ALA A 127 29.75 14.88 5.74
N VAL A 128 28.45 14.97 5.43
CA VAL A 128 27.59 16.06 5.90
C VAL A 128 27.43 16.05 7.42
N ILE A 129 27.28 14.87 8.05
CA ILE A 129 27.16 14.74 9.51
C ILE A 129 28.46 15.08 10.22
N VAL A 130 29.62 14.71 9.66
CA VAL A 130 30.93 15.00 10.26
C VAL A 130 31.33 16.47 10.09
N PHE A 131 30.82 17.14 9.06
CA PHE A 131 31.11 18.55 8.78
C PHE A 131 30.12 19.51 9.47
N LEU A 132 29.06 18.99 10.10
CA LEU A 132 28.06 19.74 10.87
C LEU A 132 28.37 19.67 12.37
#